data_AF-A0AAD7RB35-F1
#
_entry.id   AF-A0AAD7RB35-F1
#
_cell.length_a   1.000
_cell.length_b   1.000
_cell.length_c   1.000
_cell.angle_alpha   90.00
_cell.angle_beta   90.00
_cell.angle_gamma   90.00
#
_symmetry.space_group_name_H-M   'P 1'
#
loop_
_entity.id
_entity.type
_entity.pdbx_description
1 polymer ?
#
loop_
_entity_poly.entity_id
_entity_poly.type
_entity_poly.pdbx_seq_one_letter_code
_entity_poly.pdbx_strand_id
1 'polypeptide(L)'
;MDEHRGHDTVSAAAGRTENQKQLGPTQRKSQQRIQEREKELQDLRQVADSLTRSAQAAVEDSERIFTELIRSFERRRSEVKELIRDQGKAAVSRAERLIEQLELEIAELRSRDAELEQLSHTEDHIHFLQSYQSVCAPSGPGDLPRITLNPHVSFEAVRKHVSELKERLEDVCKGELVKISQTVENVHILEPRTREDFLQYSCQLTLDPNTAHRELRLSEGNREIAPVTSS
;
A
#
# COMPACT_ATOMS: atom_id res chain seq x y z
N MET A 1 -27.65 72.56 -46.12
CA MET A 1 -27.01 71.31 -45.63
C MET A 1 -27.75 70.18 -46.31
N ASP A 2 -27.01 69.46 -47.13
CA ASP A 2 -27.45 68.56 -48.20
C ASP A 2 -28.44 67.47 -47.78
N GLU A 3 -29.47 67.31 -48.61
CA GLU A 3 -30.34 66.14 -48.65
C GLU A 3 -29.59 64.98 -49.33
N HIS A 4 -29.04 64.06 -48.54
CA HIS A 4 -28.64 62.75 -49.04
C HIS A 4 -29.91 61.90 -49.26
N ARG A 5 -30.41 61.91 -50.51
CA ARG A 5 -31.52 61.07 -51.01
C ARG A 5 -31.19 59.59 -50.90
N GLY A 6 -31.58 58.97 -49.79
CA GLY A 6 -31.49 57.52 -49.62
C GLY A 6 -31.66 57.01 -48.18
N HIS A 7 -31.61 57.90 -47.19
CA HIS A 7 -31.70 57.52 -45.78
C HIS A 7 -32.85 58.28 -45.11
N ASP A 8 -33.75 57.53 -44.47
CA ASP A 8 -34.82 58.10 -43.65
C ASP A 8 -34.19 58.91 -42.51
N THR A 9 -34.19 60.24 -42.66
CA THR A 9 -33.47 61.14 -41.75
C THR A 9 -34.43 61.57 -40.66
N VAL A 10 -34.51 60.75 -39.61
CA VAL A 10 -35.31 61.04 -38.41
C VAL A 10 -34.71 62.21 -37.63
N SER A 11 -35.56 63.14 -37.16
CA SER A 11 -35.15 64.23 -36.26
C SER A 11 -34.64 63.68 -34.92
N ALA A 12 -33.61 64.30 -34.36
CA ALA A 12 -33.04 63.93 -33.06
C ALA A 12 -34.09 63.88 -31.93
N ALA A 13 -35.14 64.71 -31.99
CA ALA A 13 -36.23 64.70 -31.02
C ALA A 13 -37.08 63.42 -31.11
N ALA A 14 -37.43 62.99 -32.33
CA ALA A 14 -38.17 61.75 -32.57
C ALA A 14 -37.34 60.52 -32.16
N GLY A 15 -36.04 60.51 -32.49
CA GLY A 15 -35.10 59.48 -32.06
C GLY A 15 -34.98 59.39 -30.53
N ARG A 16 -34.94 60.53 -29.82
CA ARG A 16 -34.94 60.56 -28.35
C ARG A 16 -36.22 59.97 -27.76
N THR A 17 -37.39 60.35 -28.26
CA THR A 17 -38.67 59.85 -27.73
C THR A 17 -38.79 58.34 -27.89
N GLU A 18 -38.35 57.78 -29.01
CA GLU A 18 -38.37 56.33 -29.22
C GLU A 18 -37.37 55.61 -28.30
N ASN A 19 -36.14 56.13 -28.18
CA ASN A 19 -35.15 55.59 -27.23
C ASN A 19 -35.62 55.69 -25.77
N GLN A 20 -36.33 56.76 -25.41
CA GLN A 20 -36.87 56.96 -24.06
C GLN A 20 -37.93 55.90 -23.69
N LYS A 21 -38.75 55.46 -24.66
CA LYS A 21 -39.73 54.37 -24.43
C LYS A 21 -39.04 53.03 -24.15
N GLN A 22 -37.91 52.77 -24.82
CA GLN A 22 -37.14 51.52 -24.66
C GLN A 22 -36.28 51.50 -23.39
N LEU A 23 -36.00 52.66 -22.78
CA LEU A 23 -35.14 52.78 -21.60
C LEU A 23 -35.72 52.04 -20.37
N GLY A 24 -37.02 52.21 -20.09
CA GLY A 24 -37.68 51.57 -18.95
C GLY A 24 -37.66 50.03 -19.00
N PRO A 25 -38.10 49.39 -20.10
CA PRO A 25 -38.01 47.95 -20.29
C PRO A 25 -36.56 47.43 -20.21
N THR A 26 -35.61 48.14 -20.83
CA THR A 26 -34.18 47.77 -20.79
C THR A 26 -33.64 47.82 -19.36
N GLN A 27 -33.99 48.84 -18.57
CA GLN A 27 -33.61 48.96 -17.17
C GLN A 27 -34.17 47.81 -16.32
N ARG A 28 -35.46 47.48 -16.47
CA ARG A 28 -36.08 46.35 -15.74
C ARG A 28 -35.43 45.02 -16.11
N LYS A 29 -35.17 44.78 -17.40
CA LYS A 29 -34.45 43.59 -17.88
C LYS A 29 -33.04 43.50 -17.27
N SER A 30 -32.36 44.63 -17.14
CA SER A 30 -31.04 44.67 -16.50
C SER A 30 -31.13 44.36 -15.00
N GLN A 31 -32.12 44.89 -14.28
CA GLN A 31 -32.35 44.59 -12.86
C GLN A 31 -32.66 43.10 -12.62
N GLN A 32 -33.50 42.50 -13.45
CA GLN A 32 -33.80 41.06 -13.35
C GLN A 32 -32.52 40.23 -13.54
N ARG A 33 -31.71 40.53 -14.57
CA ARG A 33 -30.43 39.84 -14.80
C ARG A 33 -29.46 40.00 -13.64
N ILE A 34 -29.44 41.16 -12.98
CA ILE A 34 -28.60 41.38 -11.79
C ILE A 34 -29.02 40.42 -10.67
N GLN A 35 -30.32 40.35 -10.37
CA GLN A 35 -30.83 39.44 -9.32
C GLN A 35 -30.54 37.97 -9.63
N GLU A 36 -30.72 37.55 -10.88
CA GLU A 36 -30.36 36.19 -11.32
C GLU A 36 -28.87 35.90 -11.10
N ARG A 37 -27.98 36.83 -11.47
CA ARG A 37 -26.53 36.68 -11.28
C ARG A 37 -26.09 36.75 -9.82
N GLU A 38 -26.74 37.55 -9.00
CA GLU A 38 -26.49 37.59 -7.55
C GLU A 38 -26.83 36.25 -6.90
N LYS A 39 -27.94 35.62 -7.33
CA LYS A 39 -28.30 34.28 -6.88
C LYS A 39 -27.28 33.22 -7.33
N GLU A 40 -26.93 33.20 -8.63
CA GLU A 40 -25.90 32.29 -9.15
C GLU A 40 -24.56 32.45 -8.40
N LEU A 41 -24.18 33.69 -8.08
CA LEU A 41 -22.96 33.98 -7.33
C LEU A 41 -23.03 33.41 -5.90
N GLN A 42 -24.18 33.51 -5.24
CA GLN A 42 -24.37 32.95 -3.91
C GLN A 42 -24.31 31.41 -3.91
N ASP A 43 -24.98 30.78 -4.87
CA ASP A 43 -24.97 29.32 -5.03
C ASP A 43 -23.53 28.81 -5.29
N LEU A 44 -22.79 29.50 -6.16
CA LEU A 44 -21.39 29.15 -6.47
C LEU A 44 -20.49 29.26 -5.24
N ARG A 45 -20.65 30.31 -4.41
CA ARG A 45 -19.91 30.45 -3.15
C ARG A 45 -20.18 29.29 -2.21
N GLN A 46 -21.44 28.89 -2.07
CA GLN A 46 -21.82 27.78 -1.19
C GLN A 46 -21.19 26.45 -1.65
N VAL A 47 -21.19 26.17 -2.95
CA VAL A 47 -20.55 24.98 -3.52
C VAL A 47 -19.04 25.01 -3.28
N ALA A 48 -18.38 26.15 -3.54
CA ALA A 48 -16.95 26.30 -3.31
C ALA A 48 -16.57 26.10 -1.83
N ASP A 49 -17.34 26.66 -0.90
CA ASP A 49 -17.14 26.48 0.53
C ASP A 49 -17.36 25.02 0.97
N SER A 50 -18.38 24.36 0.41
CA SER A 50 -18.65 22.95 0.68
C SER A 50 -17.53 22.05 0.18
N LEU A 51 -17.03 22.30 -1.04
CA LEU A 51 -15.90 21.58 -1.61
C LEU A 51 -14.64 21.78 -0.76
N THR A 52 -14.37 23.01 -0.32
CA THR A 52 -13.22 23.32 0.54
C THR A 52 -13.29 22.53 1.85
N ARG A 53 -14.45 22.51 2.52
CA ARG A 53 -14.65 21.70 3.74
C ARG A 53 -14.49 20.21 3.48
N SER A 54 -15.04 19.72 2.37
CA SER A 54 -14.94 18.30 1.99
C SER A 54 -13.49 17.89 1.72
N ALA A 55 -12.72 18.73 1.02
CA ALA A 55 -11.31 18.48 0.74
C ALA A 55 -10.49 18.44 2.04
N GLN A 56 -10.73 19.40 2.95
CA GLN A 56 -10.07 19.42 4.25
C GLN A 56 -10.38 18.15 5.08
N ALA A 57 -11.65 17.74 5.14
CA ALA A 57 -12.04 16.52 5.83
C ALA A 57 -11.36 15.27 5.22
N ALA A 58 -11.29 15.19 3.88
CA ALA A 58 -10.62 14.09 3.20
C ALA A 58 -9.11 14.03 3.51
N VAL A 59 -8.45 15.19 3.63
CA VAL A 59 -7.04 15.28 4.05
C VAL A 59 -6.88 14.77 5.48
N GLU A 60 -7.69 15.28 6.43
CA GLU A 60 -7.63 14.88 7.84
C GLU A 60 -7.87 13.38 8.03
N ASP A 61 -8.87 12.81 7.34
CA ASP A 61 -9.12 11.37 7.38
C ASP A 61 -7.97 10.56 6.78
N SER A 62 -7.38 11.03 5.68
CA SER A 62 -6.23 10.37 5.06
C SER A 62 -5.02 10.38 6.00
N GLU A 63 -4.71 11.53 6.62
CA GLU A 63 -3.63 11.66 7.60
C GLU A 63 -3.84 10.74 8.81
N ARG A 64 -5.07 10.64 9.31
CA ARG A 64 -5.43 9.73 10.39
C ARG A 64 -5.17 8.28 10.00
N ILE A 65 -5.61 7.85 8.82
CA ILE A 65 -5.40 6.48 8.32
C ILE A 65 -3.91 6.18 8.18
N PHE A 66 -3.12 7.07 7.57
CA PHE A 66 -1.67 6.88 7.46
C PHE A 66 -0.99 6.80 8.83
N THR A 67 -1.42 7.61 9.79
CA THR A 67 -0.91 7.57 11.16
C THR A 67 -1.19 6.22 11.83
N GLU A 68 -2.40 5.67 11.67
CA GLU A 68 -2.76 4.33 12.18
C GLU A 68 -1.91 3.22 11.52
N LEU A 69 -1.68 3.31 10.21
CA LEU A 69 -0.81 2.39 9.48
C LEU A 69 0.64 2.44 9.99
N ILE A 70 1.22 3.63 10.15
CA ILE A 70 2.58 3.81 10.68
C ILE A 70 2.70 3.13 12.05
N ARG A 71 1.78 3.40 12.96
CA ARG A 71 1.76 2.78 14.29
C ARG A 71 1.66 1.25 14.23
N SER A 72 0.84 0.73 13.31
CA SER A 72 0.73 -0.72 13.08
C SER A 72 2.08 -1.30 12.62
N PHE A 73 2.76 -0.66 11.67
CA PHE A 73 4.06 -1.11 11.18
C PHE A 73 5.16 -1.01 12.23
N GLU A 74 5.16 0.01 13.09
CA GLU A 74 6.09 0.11 14.22
C GLU A 74 5.91 -1.04 15.21
N ARG A 75 4.65 -1.42 15.48
CA ARG A 75 4.34 -2.60 16.30
C ARG A 75 4.88 -3.88 15.66
N ARG A 76 4.56 -4.12 14.38
CA ARG A 76 5.05 -5.29 13.62
C ARG A 76 6.58 -5.36 13.54
N ARG A 77 7.24 -4.22 13.35
CA ARG A 77 8.70 -4.11 13.39
C ARG A 77 9.26 -4.59 14.73
N SER A 78 8.59 -4.21 15.82
CA SER A 78 8.99 -4.61 17.18
C SER A 78 8.77 -6.11 17.41
N GLU A 79 7.64 -6.66 16.95
CA GLU A 79 7.35 -8.11 16.98
C GLU A 79 8.45 -8.92 16.27
N VAL A 80 8.81 -8.54 15.03
CA VAL A 80 9.87 -9.24 14.26
C VAL A 80 11.22 -9.16 14.97
N LYS A 81 11.56 -8.01 15.54
CA LYS A 81 12.81 -7.82 16.29
C LYS A 81 12.89 -8.75 17.51
N GLU A 82 11.84 -8.80 18.31
CA GLU A 82 11.83 -9.65 19.51
C GLU A 82 11.83 -11.14 19.15
N LEU A 83 11.11 -11.56 18.11
CA LEU A 83 11.16 -12.95 17.62
C LEU A 83 12.59 -13.39 17.24
N ILE A 84 13.34 -12.54 16.53
CA ILE A 84 14.74 -12.83 16.17
C ILE A 84 15.61 -12.91 17.43
N ARG A 85 15.43 -11.96 18.35
CA ARG A 85 16.20 -11.88 19.59
C ARG A 85 15.98 -13.11 20.48
N ASP A 86 14.72 -13.48 20.69
CA ASP A 86 14.33 -14.61 21.55
C ASP A 86 14.84 -15.92 20.96
N GLN A 87 14.64 -16.14 19.65
CA GLN A 87 15.14 -17.33 18.98
C GLN A 87 16.67 -17.39 18.98
N GLY A 88 17.35 -16.26 18.76
CA GLY A 88 18.80 -16.15 18.82
C GLY A 88 19.33 -16.50 20.21
N LYS A 89 18.75 -15.91 21.26
CA LYS A 89 19.10 -16.20 22.66
C LYS A 89 18.87 -17.67 22.99
N ALA A 90 17.72 -18.23 22.62
CA ALA A 90 17.40 -19.64 22.87
C ALA A 90 18.32 -20.61 22.11
N ALA A 91 18.79 -20.25 20.92
CA ALA A 91 19.77 -21.04 20.19
C ALA A 91 21.15 -21.00 20.86
N VAL A 92 21.61 -19.81 21.26
CA VAL A 92 22.90 -19.63 21.96
C VAL A 92 22.90 -20.34 23.30
N SER A 93 21.88 -20.18 24.14
CA SER A 93 21.81 -20.87 25.44
C SER A 93 21.71 -22.40 25.32
N ARG A 94 21.22 -22.92 24.19
CA ARG A 94 21.30 -24.36 23.91
C ARG A 94 22.73 -24.79 23.57
N ALA A 95 23.44 -23.98 22.78
CA ALA A 95 24.83 -24.25 22.43
C ALA A 95 25.75 -24.16 23.67
N GLU A 96 25.57 -23.16 24.53
CA GLU A 96 26.35 -22.99 25.78
C GLU A 96 26.25 -24.22 26.68
N ARG A 97 25.03 -24.74 26.91
CA ARG A 97 24.85 -25.97 27.70
C ARG A 97 25.55 -27.19 27.10
N LEU A 98 25.55 -27.32 25.77
CA LEU A 98 26.26 -28.41 25.10
C LEU A 98 27.78 -28.24 25.21
N ILE A 99 28.27 -27.00 25.15
CA ILE A 99 29.70 -26.70 25.35
C ILE A 99 30.13 -27.08 26.76
N GLU A 100 29.42 -26.63 27.79
CA GLU A 100 29.72 -26.95 29.20
C GLU A 100 29.73 -28.47 29.43
N GLN A 101 28.77 -29.18 28.84
CA GLN A 101 28.67 -30.63 28.93
C GLN A 101 29.87 -31.34 28.26
N LEU A 102 30.28 -30.89 27.07
CA LEU A 102 31.46 -31.43 26.39
C LEU A 102 32.76 -31.11 27.12
N GLU A 103 32.89 -29.91 27.70
CA GLU A 103 34.06 -29.53 28.48
C GLU A 103 34.23 -30.43 29.71
N LEU A 104 33.12 -30.76 30.39
CA LEU A 104 33.13 -31.71 31.52
C LEU A 104 33.52 -33.12 31.06
N GLU A 105 32.92 -33.62 29.98
CA GLU A 105 33.21 -34.95 29.45
C GLU A 105 34.69 -35.07 29.03
N ILE A 106 35.24 -34.04 28.37
CA ILE A 106 36.66 -33.98 28.01
C ILE A 106 37.55 -33.97 29.26
N ALA A 107 37.18 -33.25 30.31
CA ALA A 107 37.94 -33.20 31.55
C ALA A 107 37.96 -34.57 32.26
N GLU A 108 36.83 -35.26 32.33
CA GLU A 108 36.73 -36.62 32.87
C GLU A 108 37.53 -37.63 32.04
N LEU A 109 37.44 -37.56 30.71
CA LEU A 109 38.22 -38.39 29.80
C LEU A 109 39.73 -38.16 29.99
N ARG A 110 40.18 -36.91 30.11
CA ARG A 110 41.59 -36.58 30.37
C ARG A 110 42.07 -37.09 31.73
N SER A 111 41.22 -37.05 32.76
CA SER A 111 41.56 -37.60 34.08
C SER A 111 41.73 -39.12 34.02
N ARG A 112 40.79 -39.83 33.39
CA ARG A 112 40.87 -41.28 33.19
C ARG A 112 42.08 -41.68 32.35
N ASP A 113 42.37 -40.93 31.29
CA ASP A 113 43.55 -41.15 30.45
C ASP A 113 44.86 -41.03 31.26
N ALA A 114 44.98 -40.00 32.12
CA ALA A 114 46.13 -39.84 33.00
C ALA A 114 46.26 -40.96 34.05
N GLU A 115 45.15 -41.43 34.62
CA GLU A 115 45.13 -42.58 35.55
C GLU A 115 45.57 -43.87 34.87
N LEU A 116 45.10 -44.12 33.63
CA LEU A 116 45.52 -45.27 32.82
C LEU A 116 47.01 -45.20 32.49
N GLU A 117 47.51 -44.02 32.11
CA GLU A 117 48.92 -43.80 31.84
C GLU A 117 49.78 -44.09 33.08
N GLN A 118 49.39 -43.59 34.27
CA GLN A 118 50.08 -43.89 35.54
C GLN A 118 50.05 -45.38 35.88
N LEU A 119 48.90 -46.03 35.70
CA LEU A 119 48.73 -47.46 35.97
C LEU A 119 49.63 -48.31 35.06
N SER A 120 49.78 -47.92 33.79
CA SER A 120 50.62 -48.63 32.82
C SER A 120 52.12 -48.64 33.17
N HIS A 121 52.59 -47.63 33.92
CA HIS A 121 53.96 -47.51 34.40
C HIS A 121 54.20 -48.14 35.78
N THR A 122 53.18 -48.74 36.39
CA THR A 122 53.28 -49.34 37.72
C THR A 122 53.91 -50.73 37.67
N GLU A 123 54.99 -50.95 38.43
CA GLU A 123 55.63 -52.28 38.55
C GLU A 123 54.93 -53.21 39.57
N ASP A 124 54.09 -52.67 40.46
CA ASP A 124 53.30 -53.44 41.42
C ASP A 124 52.09 -54.11 40.73
N HIS A 125 52.23 -55.40 40.45
CA HIS A 125 51.21 -56.21 39.79
C HIS A 125 49.91 -56.38 40.58
N ILE A 126 49.94 -56.29 41.92
CA ILE A 126 48.73 -56.42 42.74
C ILE A 126 47.94 -55.10 42.66
N HIS A 127 48.61 -53.96 42.82
CA HIS A 127 48.00 -52.65 42.64
C HIS A 127 47.44 -52.47 41.22
N PHE A 128 48.17 -52.94 40.20
CA PHE A 128 47.69 -52.94 38.83
C PHE A 128 46.34 -53.64 38.69
N LEU A 129 46.24 -54.89 39.16
CA LEU A 129 45.01 -55.69 39.03
C LEU A 129 43.84 -55.11 39.83
N GLN A 130 44.10 -54.52 41.00
CA GLN A 130 43.08 -53.88 41.83
C GLN A 130 42.54 -52.59 41.20
N SER A 131 43.44 -51.72 40.72
CA SER A 131 43.07 -50.41 40.18
C SER A 131 42.51 -50.50 38.75
N TYR A 132 42.95 -51.49 37.95
CA TYR A 132 42.47 -51.69 36.58
C TYR A 132 40.94 -51.83 36.48
N GLN A 133 40.33 -52.59 37.39
CA GLN A 133 38.86 -52.77 37.41
C GLN A 133 38.11 -51.48 37.73
N SER A 134 38.70 -50.58 38.53
CA SER A 134 38.09 -49.30 38.90
C SER A 134 38.21 -48.28 37.76
N VAL A 135 39.39 -48.19 37.12
CA VAL A 135 39.66 -47.20 36.07
C VAL A 135 39.01 -47.58 34.74
N CYS A 136 38.89 -48.88 34.44
CA CYS A 136 38.22 -49.38 33.24
C CYS A 136 36.69 -49.56 33.40
N ALA A 137 36.13 -49.26 34.58
CA ALA A 137 34.69 -49.28 34.76
C ALA A 137 34.05 -48.19 33.87
N PRO A 138 32.95 -48.48 33.15
CA PRO A 138 32.25 -47.44 32.41
C PRO A 138 31.69 -46.41 33.39
N SER A 139 32.11 -45.14 33.29
CA SER A 139 31.38 -44.05 33.92
C SER A 139 30.00 -43.94 33.26
N GLY A 140 28.91 -43.98 34.03
CA GLY A 140 27.55 -43.79 33.50
C GLY A 140 27.30 -42.34 33.05
N PRO A 141 26.07 -41.97 32.63
CA PRO A 141 25.31 -42.62 31.57
C PRO A 141 26.07 -42.51 30.23
N GLY A 142 26.08 -43.60 29.46
CA GLY A 142 26.98 -43.82 28.33
C GLY A 142 27.01 -42.71 27.27
N ASP A 143 28.16 -42.65 26.58
CA ASP A 143 28.48 -41.91 25.35
C ASP A 143 27.35 -40.98 24.93
N LEU A 144 27.48 -39.70 25.29
CA LEU A 144 26.52 -38.71 24.87
C LEU A 144 26.34 -38.80 23.35
N PRO A 145 25.09 -38.79 22.87
CA PRO A 145 24.83 -38.97 21.44
C PRO A 145 25.63 -37.93 20.66
N ARG A 146 26.42 -38.40 19.68
CA ARG A 146 27.27 -37.55 18.86
C ARG A 146 26.50 -36.34 18.36
N ILE A 147 26.96 -35.16 18.76
CA ILE A 147 26.33 -33.90 18.38
C ILE A 147 26.44 -33.75 16.87
N THR A 148 25.30 -33.68 16.20
CA THR A 148 25.23 -33.37 14.77
C THR A 148 25.03 -31.87 14.62
N LEU A 149 26.01 -31.19 14.02
CA LEU A 149 25.94 -29.76 13.79
C LEU A 149 25.06 -29.46 12.58
N ASN A 150 24.20 -28.44 12.69
CA ASN A 150 23.54 -27.86 11.53
C ASN A 150 24.48 -26.83 10.88
N PRO A 151 24.93 -27.02 9.63
CA PRO A 151 25.81 -26.06 8.96
C PRO A 151 25.10 -24.78 8.50
N HIS A 152 23.77 -24.73 8.54
CA HIS A 152 22.96 -23.64 7.97
C HIS A 152 22.30 -22.74 9.04
N VAL A 153 22.99 -22.45 10.14
CA VAL A 153 22.46 -21.54 11.19
C VAL A 153 22.49 -20.10 10.68
N SER A 154 21.31 -19.57 10.30
CA SER A 154 21.18 -18.24 9.70
C SER A 154 19.76 -17.68 9.82
N PHE A 155 19.64 -16.34 9.87
CA PHE A 155 18.37 -15.59 9.76
C PHE A 155 18.15 -14.97 8.37
N GLU A 156 18.89 -15.41 7.35
CA GLU A 156 18.80 -14.87 5.98
C GLU A 156 17.39 -14.98 5.39
N ALA A 157 16.69 -16.09 5.65
CA ALA A 157 15.30 -16.26 5.23
C ALA A 157 14.37 -15.18 5.81
N VAL A 158 14.60 -14.75 7.05
CA VAL A 158 13.82 -13.65 7.66
C VAL A 158 14.06 -12.35 6.90
N ARG A 159 15.32 -12.05 6.55
CA ARG A 159 15.67 -10.85 5.75
C ARG A 159 14.98 -10.88 4.38
N LYS A 160 14.97 -12.05 3.72
CA LYS A 160 14.29 -12.26 2.45
C LYS A 160 12.80 -11.96 2.57
N HIS A 161 12.11 -12.54 3.55
CA HIS A 161 10.68 -12.32 3.74
C HIS A 161 10.33 -10.86 4.08
N VAL A 162 11.15 -10.15 4.86
CA VAL A 162 10.97 -8.72 5.11
C VAL A 162 11.14 -7.88 3.83
N SER A 163 12.07 -8.29 2.95
CA SER A 163 12.28 -7.63 1.66
C SER A 163 11.10 -7.85 0.71
N GLU A 164 10.60 -9.08 0.62
CA GLU A 164 9.38 -9.42 -0.15
C GLU A 164 8.15 -8.65 0.36
N LEU A 165 8.01 -8.50 1.69
CA LEU A 165 6.94 -7.70 2.29
C LEU A 165 7.02 -6.23 1.84
N LYS A 166 8.23 -5.65 1.82
CA LYS A 166 8.45 -4.28 1.36
C LYS A 166 8.01 -4.12 -0.10
N GLU A 167 8.46 -4.99 -0.99
CA GLU A 167 8.14 -4.92 -2.42
C GLU A 167 6.63 -4.99 -2.67
N ARG A 168 5.93 -5.91 -1.99
CA ARG A 168 4.46 -6.02 -2.08
C ARG A 168 3.75 -4.77 -1.59
N LEU A 169 4.24 -4.16 -0.51
CA LEU A 169 3.64 -2.94 0.02
C LEU A 169 3.84 -1.77 -0.94
N GLU A 170 5.03 -1.62 -1.52
CA GLU A 170 5.32 -0.58 -2.51
C GLU A 170 4.44 -0.71 -3.75
N ASP A 171 4.21 -1.93 -4.23
CA ASP A 171 3.34 -2.20 -5.38
C ASP A 171 1.88 -1.83 -5.09
N VAL A 172 1.34 -2.27 -3.95
CA VAL A 172 -0.02 -1.91 -3.51
C VAL A 172 -0.17 -0.38 -3.38
N CYS A 173 0.78 0.28 -2.71
CA CYS A 173 0.75 1.73 -2.55
C CYS A 173 0.77 2.46 -3.89
N LYS A 174 1.61 2.02 -4.83
CA LYS A 174 1.69 2.61 -6.17
C LYS A 174 0.36 2.49 -6.91
N GLY A 175 -0.26 1.31 -6.89
CA GLY A 175 -1.55 1.06 -7.54
C GLY A 175 -2.67 1.93 -6.97
N GLU A 176 -2.75 2.06 -5.65
CA GLU A 176 -3.79 2.88 -5.01
C GLU A 176 -3.55 4.39 -5.19
N LEU A 177 -2.30 4.85 -5.17
CA LEU A 177 -1.99 6.27 -5.42
C LEU A 177 -2.44 6.73 -6.81
N VAL A 178 -2.34 5.88 -7.83
CA VAL A 178 -2.85 6.19 -9.17
C VAL A 178 -4.37 6.39 -9.14
N LYS A 179 -5.12 5.52 -8.46
CA LYS A 179 -6.58 5.63 -8.33
C LYS A 179 -6.98 6.88 -7.54
N ILE A 180 -6.25 7.20 -6.48
CA ILE A 180 -6.46 8.40 -5.68
C ILE A 180 -6.23 9.65 -6.53
N SER A 181 -5.12 9.73 -7.27
CA SER A 181 -4.82 10.86 -8.17
C SER A 181 -5.95 11.07 -9.18
N GLN A 182 -6.38 10.01 -9.85
CA GLN A 182 -7.48 10.06 -10.82
C GLN A 182 -8.79 10.55 -10.17
N THR A 183 -9.09 10.09 -8.96
CA THR A 183 -10.32 10.49 -8.25
C THR A 183 -10.27 11.96 -7.86
N VAL A 184 -9.11 12.47 -7.41
CA VAL A 184 -8.91 13.88 -7.07
C VAL A 184 -9.01 14.78 -8.30
N GLU A 185 -8.42 14.37 -9.43
CA GLU A 185 -8.45 15.11 -10.68
C GLU A 185 -9.88 15.29 -11.24
N ASN A 186 -10.78 14.34 -10.96
CA ASN A 186 -12.17 14.37 -11.42
C ASN A 186 -13.11 15.27 -10.60
N VAL A 187 -12.61 15.96 -9.57
CA VAL A 187 -13.43 16.84 -8.73
C VAL A 187 -13.52 18.22 -9.35
N HIS A 188 -14.72 18.58 -9.83
CA HIS A 188 -14.98 19.89 -10.44
C HIS A 188 -16.22 20.56 -9.88
N ILE A 189 -16.18 21.90 -9.84
CA ILE A 189 -17.31 22.74 -9.40
C ILE A 189 -18.35 22.91 -10.51
N LEU A 190 -17.92 22.90 -11.77
CA LEU A 190 -18.78 23.14 -12.91
C LEU A 190 -19.15 21.82 -13.57
N GLU A 191 -20.41 21.69 -13.96
CA GLU A 191 -20.83 20.61 -14.84
C GLU A 191 -20.15 20.74 -16.21
N PRO A 192 -19.82 19.63 -16.87
CA PRO A 192 -19.29 19.64 -18.23
C PRO A 192 -20.29 20.31 -19.17
N ARG A 193 -19.85 21.29 -19.97
CA ARG A 193 -20.74 22.03 -20.90
C ARG A 193 -20.31 21.89 -22.36
N THR A 194 -19.06 21.56 -22.61
CA THR A 194 -18.51 21.34 -23.95
C THR A 194 -18.25 19.86 -24.18
N ARG A 195 -18.20 19.45 -25.46
CA ARG A 195 -17.84 18.07 -25.83
C ARG A 195 -16.48 17.71 -25.25
N GLU A 196 -15.55 18.65 -25.25
CA GLU A 196 -14.21 18.50 -24.69
C GLU A 196 -14.24 18.23 -23.18
N ASP A 197 -15.10 18.91 -22.41
CA ASP A 197 -15.28 18.64 -20.97
C ASP A 197 -15.81 17.22 -20.74
N PHE A 198 -16.79 16.78 -21.53
CA PHE A 198 -17.35 15.43 -21.43
C PHE A 198 -16.33 14.34 -21.84
N LEU A 199 -15.43 14.63 -22.78
CA LEU A 199 -14.42 13.67 -23.23
C LEU A 199 -13.40 13.31 -22.13
N GLN A 200 -13.23 14.14 -21.10
CA GLN A 200 -12.38 13.81 -19.94
C GLN A 200 -12.88 12.60 -19.16
N TYR A 201 -14.20 12.34 -19.20
CA TYR A 201 -14.83 11.17 -18.57
C TYR A 201 -14.99 10.00 -19.53
N SER A 202 -14.45 10.09 -20.76
CA SER A 202 -14.61 9.03 -21.75
C SER A 202 -13.83 7.78 -21.34
N CYS A 203 -14.53 6.66 -21.26
CA CYS A 203 -13.93 5.35 -21.12
C CYS A 203 -14.26 4.50 -22.33
N GLN A 204 -13.33 3.64 -22.72
CA GLN A 204 -13.54 2.76 -23.85
C GLN A 204 -14.37 1.56 -23.40
N LEU A 205 -15.68 1.63 -23.66
CA LEU A 205 -16.60 0.55 -23.32
C LEU A 205 -16.40 -0.65 -24.25
N THR A 206 -16.41 -1.83 -23.65
CA THR A 206 -16.48 -3.13 -24.33
C THR A 206 -17.68 -3.90 -23.80
N LEU A 207 -18.31 -4.66 -24.68
CA LEU A 207 -19.48 -5.47 -24.37
C LEU A 207 -19.03 -6.85 -23.90
N ASP A 208 -19.67 -7.39 -22.86
CA ASP A 208 -19.40 -8.75 -22.38
C ASP A 208 -20.09 -9.78 -23.28
N PRO A 209 -19.34 -10.63 -24.02
CA PRO A 209 -19.91 -11.67 -24.87
C PRO A 209 -20.82 -12.65 -24.14
N ASN A 210 -20.60 -12.87 -22.83
CA ASN A 210 -21.40 -13.81 -22.04
C ASN A 210 -22.80 -13.27 -21.74
N THR A 211 -23.00 -11.96 -21.89
CA THR A 211 -24.31 -11.30 -21.68
C THR A 211 -25.08 -11.09 -22.98
N ALA A 212 -24.48 -11.37 -24.14
CA ALA A 212 -25.10 -11.12 -25.43
C ALA A 212 -26.25 -12.09 -25.70
N HIS A 213 -27.42 -11.55 -26.08
CA HIS A 213 -28.57 -12.34 -26.51
C HIS A 213 -28.27 -13.09 -27.81
N ARG A 214 -28.85 -14.28 -28.01
CA ARG A 214 -28.55 -15.16 -29.16
C ARG A 214 -28.85 -14.56 -30.53
N GLU A 215 -29.75 -13.59 -30.57
CA GLU A 215 -30.12 -12.85 -31.79
C GLU A 215 -29.21 -11.64 -32.07
N LEU A 216 -28.23 -11.38 -31.21
CA LEU A 216 -27.28 -10.27 -31.33
C LEU A 216 -25.87 -10.82 -31.55
N ARG A 217 -25.13 -10.19 -32.47
CA ARG A 217 -23.73 -10.48 -32.77
C ARG A 217 -22.88 -9.29 -32.35
N LEU A 218 -21.78 -9.59 -31.67
CA LEU A 218 -20.74 -8.62 -31.35
C LEU A 218 -19.69 -8.57 -32.46
N SER A 219 -19.26 -7.38 -32.84
CA SER A 219 -18.18 -7.13 -33.81
C SER A 219 -17.20 -6.07 -33.29
N GLU A 220 -16.13 -5.84 -34.07
CA GLU A 220 -15.11 -4.82 -33.81
C GLU A 220 -14.53 -4.86 -32.38
N GLY A 221 -14.07 -6.05 -31.96
CA GLY A 221 -13.51 -6.23 -30.62
C GLY A 221 -14.54 -6.06 -29.49
N ASN A 222 -15.79 -6.49 -29.73
CA ASN A 222 -16.93 -6.37 -28.82
C ASN A 222 -17.36 -4.92 -28.54
N ARG A 223 -17.29 -4.06 -29.55
CA ARG A 223 -17.64 -2.63 -29.43
C ARG A 223 -18.84 -2.24 -30.28
N GLU A 224 -19.25 -3.11 -31.19
CA GLU A 224 -20.43 -2.96 -32.02
C GLU A 224 -21.40 -4.12 -31.82
N ILE A 225 -22.71 -3.84 -31.94
CA ILE A 225 -23.79 -4.83 -31.90
C ILE A 225 -24.57 -4.77 -33.21
N ALA A 226 -24.82 -5.93 -33.80
CA ALA A 226 -25.72 -6.08 -34.93
C ALA A 226 -26.66 -7.28 -34.73
N PRO A 227 -27.89 -7.26 -35.27
CA PRO A 227 -28.77 -8.43 -35.27
C PRO A 227 -28.19 -9.55 -36.12
N VAL A 228 -28.42 -10.80 -35.71
CA VAL A 228 -28.05 -11.98 -36.50
C VAL A 228 -28.97 -12.07 -37.71
N THR A 229 -28.48 -11.69 -38.88
CA THR A 229 -29.22 -11.83 -40.13
C THR A 229 -29.20 -13.28 -40.60
N SER A 230 -30.38 -13.90 -40.70
CA SER A 230 -30.54 -15.21 -41.32
C SER A 230 -30.37 -15.07 -42.82
N SER A 231 -29.41 -15.78 -43.41
CA SER A 231 -29.21 -15.87 -44.86
C SER A 231 -30.09 -16.96 -45.46
#